data_AF-A0A356KHA5-F1
#
_entry.id   AF-A0A356KHA5-F1
#
_cell.length_a   1.000
_cell.length_b   1.000
_cell.length_c   1.000
_cell.angle_alpha   90.00
_cell.angle_beta   90.00
_cell.angle_gamma   90.00
#
_symmetry.space_group_name_H-M   'P 1'
#
loop_
_entity.id
_entity.type
_entity.pdbx_description
1 polymer ?
#
loop_
_entity_poly.entity_id
_entity_poly.type
_entity_poly.pdbx_seq_one_letter_code
_entity_poly.pdbx_strand_id
1 'polypeptide(L)'
;DGDGDIDMIMGNFSHRGGPYGIQPMVMVCLQSAGRFSSRWARDYGITWREPHSNPTLFDMDDDGDLDLYLTTTYGQSADVYRNRLVEDGALRFRNATTRVRGATYDAWGCGTLDVDNDGDQDLIVAVGGGRPPVLLRNERAQRMPKRQSVRLRL
;
A
#
# COMPACT_ATOMS: atom_id res chain seq x y z
N ASP A 1 12.63 6.50 5.03
CA ASP A 1 12.85 7.50 3.96
C ASP A 1 14.23 7.28 3.32
N GLY A 2 14.76 6.06 3.40
CA GLY A 2 16.06 5.68 2.84
C GLY A 2 17.25 5.97 3.76
N ASP A 3 17.03 6.47 4.99
CA ASP A 3 18.11 6.79 5.92
C ASP A 3 18.66 5.59 6.72
N GLY A 4 18.03 4.42 6.59
CA GLY A 4 18.43 3.18 7.26
C GLY A 4 17.78 2.97 8.63
N ASP A 5 16.98 3.92 9.11
CA ASP A 5 16.17 3.77 10.30
C ASP A 5 14.81 3.11 9.96
N ILE A 6 14.21 2.45 10.96
CA ILE A 6 12.86 1.86 10.83
C ILE A 6 11.82 2.97 10.96
N ASP A 7 11.11 3.22 9.88
CA ASP A 7 9.94 4.11 9.83
C ASP A 7 8.63 3.32 9.87
N MET A 8 7.52 4.05 9.93
CA MET A 8 6.20 3.44 9.81
C MET A 8 5.17 4.35 9.13
N ILE A 9 4.18 3.72 8.51
CA ILE A 9 2.93 4.36 8.07
C ILE A 9 1.81 3.84 8.97
N MET A 10 1.07 4.77 9.58
CA MET A 10 -0.08 4.43 10.42
C MET A 10 -1.37 4.85 9.73
N GLY A 11 -2.34 3.94 9.68
CA GLY A 11 -3.71 4.22 9.26
C GLY A 11 -4.66 4.19 10.45
N ASN A 12 -5.68 5.04 10.42
CA ASN A 12 -6.80 4.99 11.36
C ASN A 12 -8.12 4.76 10.60
N PHE A 13 -8.86 3.75 11.03
CA PHE A 13 -10.25 3.52 10.67
C PHE A 13 -11.18 4.54 11.35
N SER A 14 -11.45 5.66 10.67
CA SER A 14 -12.34 6.72 11.17
C SER A 14 -13.29 7.23 10.10
N HIS A 15 -14.37 7.89 10.54
CA HIS A 15 -15.44 8.41 9.69
C HIS A 15 -15.47 9.94 9.64
N ARG A 16 -15.88 10.53 8.52
CA ARG A 16 -16.06 11.99 8.42
C ARG A 16 -17.34 12.42 9.16
N GLY A 17 -17.20 13.37 10.09
CA GLY A 17 -18.35 14.11 10.65
C GLY A 17 -19.02 13.51 11.88
N GLY A 18 -18.41 12.53 12.56
CA GLY A 18 -18.88 12.08 13.87
C GLY A 18 -18.57 13.08 15.00
N PRO A 19 -19.22 12.96 16.18
CA PRO A 19 -18.98 13.83 17.35
C PRO A 19 -17.54 13.78 17.88
N TYR A 20 -16.71 12.86 17.38
CA TYR A 20 -15.30 12.69 17.74
C TYR A 20 -14.31 13.35 16.77
N GLY A 21 -14.76 14.00 15.68
CA GLY A 21 -13.95 14.99 14.96
C GLY A 21 -12.66 14.52 14.25
N ILE A 22 -12.44 13.22 14.05
CA ILE A 22 -11.22 12.73 13.36
C ILE A 22 -11.57 12.16 11.98
N GLN A 23 -10.97 12.76 10.95
CA GLN A 23 -10.94 12.23 9.58
C GLN A 23 -10.12 10.92 9.58
N PRO A 24 -10.36 9.91 8.72
CA PRO A 24 -9.40 8.83 8.51
C PRO A 24 -8.02 9.43 8.31
N MET A 25 -7.02 8.97 9.06
CA MET A 25 -5.69 9.57 9.03
C MET A 25 -4.70 8.53 8.57
N VAL A 26 -3.96 8.87 7.52
CA VAL A 26 -2.70 8.21 7.25
C VAL A 26 -1.60 9.17 7.73
N MET A 27 -0.72 8.65 8.58
CA MET A 27 0.45 9.36 9.09
C MET A 27 1.70 8.67 8.59
N VAL A 28 2.69 9.47 8.20
CA VAL A 28 4.06 9.01 8.00
C VAL A 28 4.83 9.35 9.27
N CYS A 29 5.42 8.34 9.89
CA CYS A 29 6.18 8.45 11.13
C CYS A 29 7.63 8.06 10.84
N LEU A 30 8.50 9.07 10.81
CA LEU A 30 9.92 8.89 10.51
C LEU A 30 10.72 8.83 11.81
N GLN A 31 11.60 7.84 11.92
CA GLN A 31 12.49 7.66 13.04
C GLN A 31 13.80 8.39 12.77
N SER A 32 14.28 9.17 13.73
CA SER A 32 15.67 9.61 13.74
C SER A 32 16.20 9.72 15.17
N ALA A 33 17.40 9.19 15.41
CA ALA A 33 18.07 9.21 16.71
C ALA A 33 17.21 8.66 17.88
N GLY A 34 16.48 7.57 17.63
CA GLY A 34 15.64 6.89 18.61
C GLY A 34 14.30 7.59 18.89
N ARG A 35 13.88 8.52 18.03
CA ARG A 35 12.63 9.29 18.20
C ARG A 35 11.82 9.29 16.92
N PHE A 36 10.51 9.10 17.05
CA PHE A 36 9.58 9.26 15.94
C PHE A 36 9.09 10.69 15.81
N SER A 37 9.05 11.18 14.58
CA SER A 37 8.34 12.40 14.22
C SER A 37 7.23 12.05 13.23
N SER A 38 6.01 12.49 13.51
CA SER A 38 4.86 12.20 12.66
C SER A 38 4.50 13.40 11.78
N ARG A 39 4.04 13.12 10.57
CA ARG A 39 3.59 14.10 9.57
C ARG A 39 2.35 13.57 8.84
N TRP A 40 1.54 14.49 8.33
CA TRP A 40 0.37 14.11 7.55
C TRP A 40 0.81 13.45 6.25
N ALA A 41 0.24 12.29 5.91
CA ALA A 41 0.63 11.58 4.70
C ALA A 41 0.34 12.35 3.40
N ARG A 42 -0.60 13.31 3.44
CA ARG A 42 -0.86 14.26 2.34
C ARG A 42 0.37 15.10 1.96
N ASP A 43 1.25 15.38 2.92
CA ASP A 43 2.47 16.15 2.70
C ASP A 43 3.48 15.34 1.86
N TYR A 44 3.26 14.03 1.75
CA TYR A 44 4.03 13.09 0.91
C TYR A 44 3.25 12.65 -0.34
N GLY A 45 2.06 13.19 -0.61
CA GLY A 45 1.26 12.84 -1.79
C GLY A 45 0.24 11.72 -1.61
N ILE A 46 0.08 11.19 -0.38
CA ILE A 46 -0.96 10.21 -0.06
C ILE A 46 -2.28 10.95 0.18
N THR A 47 -3.24 10.79 -0.72
CA THR A 47 -4.53 11.46 -0.61
C THR A 47 -5.47 10.71 0.32
N TRP A 48 -6.31 11.47 0.98
CA TRP A 48 -7.32 10.95 1.90
C TRP A 48 -8.48 10.27 1.16
N ARG A 49 -8.97 9.14 1.71
CA ARG A 49 -10.26 8.53 1.35
C ARG A 49 -10.86 7.83 2.57
N GLU A 50 -12.18 7.92 2.71
CA GLU A 50 -12.91 7.22 3.75
C GLU A 50 -13.38 5.84 3.29
N PRO A 51 -13.13 4.76 4.06
CA PRO A 51 -12.14 4.61 5.13
C PRO A 51 -10.90 3.85 4.65
N HIS A 52 -9.70 4.37 4.91
CA HIS A 52 -8.49 3.54 4.89
C HIS A 52 -8.49 2.61 6.11
N SER A 53 -8.15 1.33 5.91
CA SER A 53 -8.14 0.30 6.96
C SER A 53 -6.72 -0.14 7.30
N ASN A 54 -6.03 -0.76 6.34
CA ASN A 54 -4.71 -1.36 6.57
C ASN A 54 -3.67 -0.81 5.58
N PRO A 55 -2.61 -0.11 6.05
CA PRO A 55 -1.43 0.16 5.24
C PRO A 55 -0.53 -1.07 5.17
N THR A 56 -0.12 -1.42 3.95
CA THR A 56 0.87 -2.47 3.70
C THR A 56 1.94 -1.92 2.76
N LEU A 57 3.20 -2.04 3.19
CA LEU A 57 4.36 -1.58 2.46
C LEU A 57 5.08 -2.76 1.81
N PHE A 58 5.38 -2.66 0.52
CA PHE A 58 6.21 -3.62 -0.23
C PHE A 58 6.73 -2.98 -1.51
N ASP A 59 7.85 -3.48 -2.01
CA ASP A 59 8.40 -3.06 -3.29
C ASP A 59 7.60 -3.70 -4.44
N MET A 60 6.66 -2.95 -5.04
CA MET A 60 5.75 -3.49 -6.05
C MET A 60 6.42 -3.53 -7.44
N ASP A 61 7.40 -2.68 -7.69
CA ASP A 61 8.03 -2.54 -8.99
C ASP A 61 9.53 -2.85 -9.05
N ASP A 62 10.08 -3.35 -7.94
CA ASP A 62 11.46 -3.83 -7.79
C ASP A 62 12.49 -2.71 -7.98
N ASP A 63 12.15 -1.48 -7.57
CA ASP A 63 13.06 -0.33 -7.64
C ASP A 63 13.85 -0.07 -6.35
N GLY A 64 13.54 -0.82 -5.29
CA GLY A 64 14.24 -0.80 -4.01
C GLY A 64 13.65 0.16 -2.99
N ASP A 65 12.57 0.90 -3.31
CA ASP A 65 11.77 1.59 -2.33
C ASP A 65 10.39 0.94 -2.10
N LEU A 66 9.86 1.08 -0.87
CA LEU A 66 8.62 0.42 -0.52
C LEU A 66 7.41 1.26 -0.98
N ASP A 67 6.60 0.69 -1.85
CA ASP A 67 5.30 1.20 -2.26
C ASP A 67 4.24 0.94 -1.21
N LEU A 68 3.12 1.65 -1.30
CA LEU A 68 2.03 1.58 -0.33
C LEU A 68 0.74 1.08 -0.95
N TYR A 69 0.24 -0.03 -0.41
CA TYR A 69 -1.11 -0.52 -0.63
C TYR A 69 -1.98 -0.22 0.60
N LEU A 70 -3.07 0.52 0.39
CA LEU A 70 -4.02 0.91 1.43
C LEU A 70 -5.37 0.25 1.15
N THR A 71 -5.75 -0.74 1.96
CA THR A 71 -7.10 -1.29 1.86
C THR A 71 -8.13 -0.25 2.28
N THR A 72 -9.31 -0.32 1.67
CA THR A 72 -10.48 0.44 2.08
C THR A 72 -11.64 -0.49 2.40
N THR A 73 -12.67 -0.02 3.10
CA THR A 73 -13.87 -0.81 3.38
C THR A 73 -15.13 -0.12 2.84
N TYR A 74 -16.32 -0.65 3.16
CA TYR A 74 -17.62 -0.14 2.69
C TYR A 74 -17.76 -0.06 1.15
N GLY A 75 -17.28 -1.10 0.45
CA GLY A 75 -17.41 -1.21 -1.01
C GLY A 75 -16.50 -0.26 -1.80
N GLN A 76 -15.57 0.43 -1.13
CA GLN A 76 -14.55 1.24 -1.79
C GLN A 76 -13.41 0.35 -2.30
N SER A 77 -12.75 0.80 -3.37
CA SER A 77 -11.53 0.17 -3.85
C SER A 77 -10.32 0.59 -3.02
N ALA A 78 -9.39 -0.33 -2.82
CA ALA A 78 -8.08 -0.03 -2.27
C ALA A 78 -7.37 1.09 -3.04
N ASP A 79 -6.49 1.80 -2.35
CA ASP A 79 -5.57 2.76 -2.96
C ASP A 79 -4.17 2.18 -3.07
N VAL A 80 -3.52 2.46 -4.18
CA VAL A 80 -2.12 2.12 -4.39
C VAL A 80 -1.35 3.40 -4.63
N TYR A 81 -0.22 3.54 -3.94
CA TYR A 81 0.71 4.62 -4.13
C TYR A 81 2.09 4.06 -4.42
N ARG A 82 2.66 4.50 -5.53
CA ARG A 82 4.05 4.24 -5.87
C ARG A 82 4.94 5.20 -5.10
N ASN A 83 5.90 4.71 -4.36
CA ASN A 83 6.95 5.53 -3.78
C ASN A 83 7.95 5.91 -4.90
N ARG A 84 8.60 7.05 -4.71
CA ARG A 84 9.43 7.71 -5.72
C ARG A 84 10.75 8.17 -5.12
N LEU A 85 11.11 7.60 -3.97
CA LEU A 85 12.29 7.98 -3.23
C LEU A 85 13.54 7.74 -4.06
N VAL A 86 13.61 6.60 -4.76
CA VAL A 86 14.76 6.24 -5.59
C VAL A 86 14.93 7.21 -6.76
N GLU A 87 13.86 7.63 -7.43
CA GLU A 87 14.00 8.50 -8.62
C GLU A 87 13.98 9.99 -8.31
N ASP A 88 13.22 10.42 -7.31
CA ASP A 88 13.09 11.83 -6.95
C ASP A 88 14.09 12.24 -5.84
N GLY A 89 14.75 11.28 -5.17
CA GLY A 89 15.72 11.52 -4.10
C GLY A 89 15.11 12.00 -2.78
N ALA A 90 13.78 11.97 -2.66
CA ALA A 90 13.04 12.35 -1.47
C ALA A 90 11.76 11.54 -1.37
N LEU A 91 11.37 11.17 -0.14
CA LEU A 91 10.17 10.36 0.10
C LEU A 91 8.93 11.06 -0.48
N ARG A 92 8.35 10.48 -1.54
CA ARG A 92 7.16 11.00 -2.21
C ARG A 92 6.35 9.84 -2.77
N PHE A 93 5.05 9.89 -2.55
CA PHE A 93 4.09 8.92 -3.04
C PHE A 93 3.29 9.51 -4.19
N ARG A 94 3.07 8.71 -5.23
CA ARG A 94 2.22 9.04 -6.36
C ARG A 94 1.09 8.03 -6.47
N ASN A 95 -0.14 8.51 -6.57
CA ASN A 95 -1.27 7.61 -6.78
C ASN A 95 -1.08 6.78 -8.05
N ALA A 96 -1.20 5.47 -7.88
CA ALA A 96 -0.99 4.45 -8.88
C ALA A 96 -2.16 3.44 -8.93
N THR A 97 -3.26 3.73 -8.22
CA THR A 97 -4.44 2.85 -8.10
C THR A 97 -4.96 2.36 -9.45
N THR A 98 -5.00 3.24 -10.46
CA THR A 98 -5.52 2.90 -11.80
C THR A 98 -4.56 2.07 -12.65
N ARG A 99 -3.29 2.02 -12.26
CA ARG A 99 -2.25 1.27 -12.97
C ARG A 99 -2.26 -0.19 -12.53
N VAL A 100 -2.54 -0.46 -11.26
CA VAL A 100 -2.62 -1.80 -10.72
C VAL A 100 -3.93 -2.50 -11.06
N ARG A 101 -3.88 -3.40 -12.04
CA ARG A 101 -5.04 -4.19 -12.45
C ARG A 101 -5.40 -5.22 -11.37
N GLY A 102 -6.69 -5.30 -11.05
CA GLY A 102 -7.22 -6.36 -10.20
C GLY A 102 -6.91 -6.25 -8.72
N ALA A 103 -6.24 -5.19 -8.25
CA ALA A 103 -5.93 -4.96 -6.84
C ALA A 103 -6.91 -4.01 -6.15
N THR A 104 -8.13 -3.88 -6.67
CA THR A 104 -9.16 -2.98 -6.15
C THR A 104 -10.24 -3.78 -5.43
N TYR A 105 -10.03 -4.02 -4.14
CA TYR A 105 -11.02 -4.68 -3.28
C TYR A 105 -11.34 -3.80 -2.07
N ASP A 106 -12.58 -3.87 -1.60
CA ASP A 106 -12.89 -3.54 -0.22
C ASP A 106 -12.40 -4.70 0.66
N ALA A 107 -11.52 -4.40 1.60
CA ALA A 107 -10.83 -5.38 2.41
C ALA A 107 -10.47 -4.79 3.77
N TRP A 108 -10.50 -5.62 4.80
CA TRP A 108 -10.15 -5.21 6.16
C TRP A 108 -8.64 -5.31 6.41
N GLY A 109 -7.98 -6.27 5.77
CA GLY A 109 -6.55 -6.49 5.90
C GLY A 109 -5.95 -7.08 4.63
N CYS A 110 -4.64 -6.94 4.54
CA CYS A 110 -3.82 -7.60 3.53
C CYS A 110 -2.44 -7.87 4.13
N GLY A 111 -1.67 -8.72 3.45
CA GLY A 111 -0.29 -9.00 3.80
C GLY A 111 0.50 -9.33 2.54
N THR A 112 1.82 -9.27 2.64
CA THR A 112 2.71 -9.60 1.53
C THR A 112 3.61 -10.76 1.87
N LEU A 113 3.90 -11.58 0.88
CA LEU A 113 4.87 -12.67 0.93
C LEU A 113 5.25 -13.09 -0.48
N ASP A 114 6.46 -13.62 -0.64
CA ASP A 114 6.86 -14.31 -1.87
C ASP A 114 6.34 -15.76 -1.81
N VAL A 115 5.18 -16.05 -2.43
CA VAL A 115 4.50 -17.35 -2.27
C VAL A 115 4.84 -18.38 -3.35
N ASP A 116 5.56 -18.01 -4.40
CA ASP A 116 6.16 -18.95 -5.35
C ASP A 116 7.70 -18.97 -5.34
N ASN A 117 8.31 -18.22 -4.42
CA ASN A 117 9.75 -18.17 -4.20
C ASN A 117 10.50 -17.69 -5.45
N ASP A 118 9.95 -16.68 -6.13
CA ASP A 118 10.52 -16.09 -7.34
C ASP A 118 11.32 -14.80 -7.07
N GLY A 119 11.26 -14.30 -5.83
CA GLY A 119 11.93 -13.10 -5.35
C GLY A 119 11.04 -11.86 -5.34
N ASP A 120 9.81 -11.92 -5.82
CA ASP A 120 8.86 -10.81 -5.84
C ASP A 120 7.84 -10.96 -4.71
N GLN A 121 7.52 -9.86 -4.01
CA GLN A 121 6.48 -9.90 -2.99
C GLN A 121 5.09 -9.91 -3.64
N ASP A 122 4.34 -10.98 -3.39
CA ASP A 122 2.92 -11.07 -3.72
C ASP A 122 2.04 -10.44 -2.65
N LEU A 123 0.80 -10.13 -3.01
CA LEU A 123 -0.16 -9.51 -2.10
C LEU A 123 -1.37 -10.44 -1.88
N ILE A 124 -1.63 -10.81 -0.62
CA ILE A 124 -2.88 -11.48 -0.23
C ILE A 124 -3.82 -10.47 0.42
N VAL A 125 -5.07 -10.44 -0.04
CA VAL A 125 -6.09 -9.49 0.39
C VAL A 125 -7.26 -10.23 1.03
N ALA A 126 -7.59 -9.89 2.28
CA ALA A 126 -8.76 -10.40 2.99
C ALA A 126 -10.01 -9.61 2.59
N VAL A 127 -10.59 -10.02 1.47
CA VAL A 127 -11.70 -9.35 0.81
C VAL A 127 -12.96 -9.36 1.68
N GLY A 128 -13.63 -8.21 1.76
CA GLY A 128 -14.86 -8.02 2.54
C GLY A 128 -16.07 -8.75 1.95
N GLY A 129 -17.14 -8.83 2.75
CA GLY A 129 -18.44 -9.35 2.29
C GLY A 129 -18.53 -10.87 2.17
N GLY A 130 -17.74 -11.62 2.95
CA GLY A 130 -17.77 -13.10 2.97
C GLY A 130 -17.16 -13.77 1.75
N ARG A 131 -16.43 -13.02 0.92
CA ARG A 131 -15.69 -13.55 -0.22
C ARG A 131 -14.39 -14.21 0.25
N PRO A 132 -13.88 -15.22 -0.48
CA PRO A 132 -12.57 -15.78 -0.18
C PRO A 132 -11.48 -14.72 -0.35
N PRO A 133 -10.35 -14.84 0.37
CA PRO A 133 -9.17 -14.01 0.12
C PRO A 133 -8.71 -14.12 -1.32
N VAL A 134 -8.14 -13.04 -1.84
CA VAL A 134 -7.55 -12.99 -3.19
C VAL A 134 -6.05 -12.91 -3.05
N LEU A 135 -5.35 -13.79 -3.78
CA LEU A 135 -3.92 -13.67 -4.01
C LEU A 135 -3.68 -12.95 -5.33
N LEU A 136 -2.89 -11.89 -5.27
CA LEU A 136 -2.44 -11.11 -6.41
C LEU A 136 -0.96 -11.37 -6.60
N ARG A 137 -0.59 -11.95 -7.74
CA ARG A 137 0.79 -12.27 -8.06
C ARG A 137 1.53 -11.07 -8.61
N ASN A 138 2.65 -10.69 -8.01
CA ASN A 138 3.59 -9.73 -8.58
C ASN A 138 4.62 -10.47 -9.39
N GLU A 139 4.64 -10.26 -10.71
CA GLU A 139 5.37 -11.14 -11.62
C GLU A 139 6.30 -10.31 -12.50
N ARG A 140 7.62 -10.52 -12.39
CA ARG A 140 8.66 -9.90 -13.24
C ARG A 140 8.41 -10.01 -14.74
N ALA A 141 8.90 -9.01 -15.49
CA ALA A 141 8.66 -8.93 -16.94
C ALA A 141 9.54 -9.89 -17.72
N GLN A 142 10.66 -10.28 -17.11
CA GLN A 142 11.78 -10.90 -17.79
C GLN A 142 11.80 -12.44 -17.67
N ARG A 143 10.77 -13.08 -17.09
CA ARG A 143 10.81 -14.53 -16.77
C ARG A 143 9.62 -15.40 -17.19
N MET A 144 8.71 -14.93 -18.04
CA MET A 144 7.47 -15.68 -18.33
C MET A 144 7.51 -16.57 -19.60
N PRO A 145 7.38 -17.91 -19.50
CA PRO A 145 6.63 -18.69 -20.48
C PRO A 145 5.14 -18.62 -20.14
N LYS A 146 4.32 -18.28 -21.14
CA LYS A 146 2.88 -18.05 -21.05
C LYS A 146 2.12 -19.21 -20.38
N ARG A 147 1.50 -19.00 -19.20
CA ARG A 147 0.19 -19.58 -18.82
C ARG A 147 -0.42 -18.84 -17.62
N GLN A 148 -1.73 -19.02 -17.45
CA GLN A 148 -2.70 -18.10 -16.83
C GLN A 148 -2.47 -17.79 -15.34
N SER A 149 -2.27 -16.51 -15.02
CA SER A 149 -2.51 -15.89 -13.71
C SER A 149 -2.69 -14.38 -13.91
N VAL A 150 -3.63 -13.77 -13.17
CA VAL A 150 -3.98 -12.34 -13.26
C VAL A 150 -2.98 -11.55 -12.39
N ARG A 151 -2.28 -10.58 -13.01
CA ARG A 151 -1.02 -9.97 -12.54
C ARG A 151 -1.20 -8.61 -11.86
N LEU A 152 -0.44 -8.35 -10.80
CA LEU A 152 -0.05 -7.01 -10.37
C LEU A 152 0.99 -6.46 -11.35
N ARG A 153 0.69 -5.31 -11.96
CA ARG A 153 1.64 -4.45 -12.69
C ARG A 153 1.15 -3.01 -12.72
N LEU A 154 2.10 -2.07 -12.74
CA LEU A 154 1.93 -0.63 -13.01
C LEU A 154 2.02 -0.28 -14.51
#